data_AF-A0A165G8P5-F1
#
_entry.id   AF-A0A165G8P5-F1
#
_cell.length_a   1.000
_cell.length_b   1.000
_cell.length_c   1.000
_cell.angle_alpha   90.00
_cell.angle_beta   90.00
_cell.angle_gamma   90.00
#
_symmetry.space_group_name_H-M   'P 1'
#
loop_
_entity.id
_entity.type
_entity.pdbx_description
1 polymer ?
#
loop_
_entity_poly.entity_id
_entity_poly.type
_entity_poly.pdbx_seq_one_letter_code
_entity_poly.pdbx_strand_id
1 'polypeptide(L)'
;MHFTPAVALVTLASASAASAGLTSYLAPAALAALSLFTKPVPNTGVNSKWITKTFTVPHTPGADDSPAVIAALANFTANSTILFKSGVTYNIWTPIVFSNLKNVEIAMEGNLTLPTDVATVQGIVGASVSCSPLDYDAHSPIGTNVTLRGSLDPRTGWIDSHGPQWWDTMNQVNRPHLINFGVTNGVIKNMKIVDSIAWNFAVSSSNNLHAYGNYIDVRQRPGGGFPFNTDGFGAGGKNLLIEDNVIMNGDDCVTVGSGGQNVVFRNSYCYGGHGLSIGSLGKGGSVASVHDILIENVIMDNELYGARFKSWTGGAGIAQNITWRNIVVKNVPFPIYVTQNYWDQNLGPKPNTTGGTNTLVDNFTFENFSGTLRDTPYVEGTCISDPCWYFVEGATGHETIIFDLYPGTATNIKAKNINIRTETGVKPQVMCDPSTVSSSYSRLLAY
;
A
#
# COMPACT_ATOMS: atom_id res chain seq x y z
N MET A 1 37.46 12.26 -56.97
CA MET A 1 36.05 12.71 -56.85
C MET A 1 35.52 12.19 -55.53
N HIS A 2 35.47 13.07 -54.53
CA HIS A 2 34.97 12.78 -53.20
C HIS A 2 33.44 12.83 -53.20
N PHE A 3 32.81 11.81 -52.63
CA PHE A 3 31.38 11.81 -52.31
C PHE A 3 31.19 12.30 -50.88
N THR A 4 30.58 13.47 -50.73
CA THR A 4 29.91 13.92 -49.51
C THR A 4 28.41 13.62 -49.63
N PRO A 5 27.75 13.03 -48.63
CA PRO A 5 26.30 13.08 -48.54
C PRO A 5 25.86 14.29 -47.70
N ALA A 6 24.77 14.92 -48.16
CA ALA A 6 24.15 16.09 -47.58
C ALA A 6 23.56 15.80 -46.18
N VAL A 7 23.78 16.75 -45.26
CA VAL A 7 23.08 16.81 -43.97
C VAL A 7 21.72 17.47 -44.19
N ALA A 8 20.64 16.74 -43.94
CA ALA A 8 19.31 17.32 -43.80
C ALA A 8 19.16 17.82 -42.34
N LEU A 9 19.11 19.14 -42.18
CA LEU A 9 18.76 19.80 -40.94
C LEU A 9 17.26 19.56 -40.67
N VAL A 10 16.93 18.72 -39.69
CA VAL A 10 15.58 18.68 -39.12
C VAL A 10 15.57 19.61 -37.92
N THR A 11 14.90 20.75 -38.08
CA THR A 11 14.58 21.68 -36.98
C THR A 11 13.64 20.99 -35.99
N LEU A 12 14.14 20.68 -34.79
CA LEU A 12 13.33 20.30 -33.64
C LEU A 12 12.55 21.54 -33.18
N ALA A 13 11.24 21.55 -33.46
CA ALA A 13 10.31 22.44 -32.79
C ALA A 13 10.25 22.05 -31.30
N SER A 14 10.37 23.05 -30.43
CA SER A 14 10.34 22.93 -28.98
C SER A 14 9.02 22.31 -28.49
N ALA A 15 9.09 21.08 -28.00
CA ALA A 15 8.05 20.51 -27.14
C ALA A 15 8.21 21.10 -25.73
N SER A 16 7.08 21.53 -25.15
CA SER A 16 7.00 22.14 -23.82
C SER A 16 7.46 21.17 -22.72
N ALA A 17 8.00 21.74 -21.65
CA ALA A 17 8.70 21.08 -20.55
C ALA A 17 7.86 20.14 -19.65
N ALA A 18 6.62 19.78 -20.05
CA ALA A 18 5.72 18.96 -19.23
C ALA A 18 5.84 17.44 -19.46
N SER A 19 6.59 16.98 -20.47
CA SER A 19 6.64 15.55 -20.85
C SER A 19 7.93 14.82 -20.49
N ALA A 20 8.96 15.54 -20.02
CA ALA A 20 10.29 14.96 -19.80
C ALA A 20 10.42 14.11 -18.52
N GLY A 21 9.44 14.17 -17.61
CA GLY A 21 9.54 13.52 -16.29
C GLY A 21 9.14 12.04 -16.22
N LEU A 22 8.43 11.49 -17.21
CA LEU A 22 7.75 10.19 -17.08
C LEU A 22 8.51 8.96 -17.63
N THR A 23 9.64 9.16 -18.30
CA THR A 23 10.35 8.06 -19.02
C THR A 23 11.45 7.36 -18.21
N SER A 24 11.72 7.76 -16.96
CA SER A 24 12.82 7.23 -16.14
C SER A 24 12.42 6.27 -15.00
N TYR A 25 11.15 5.89 -14.86
CA TYR A 25 10.64 5.24 -13.63
C TYR A 25 10.81 3.72 -13.53
N LEU A 26 11.15 3.01 -14.61
CA LEU A 26 11.28 1.55 -14.58
C LEU A 26 12.67 1.13 -14.09
N ALA A 27 12.79 0.86 -12.79
CA ALA A 27 13.98 0.21 -12.25
C ALA A 27 14.09 -1.24 -12.80
N PRO A 28 15.26 -1.69 -13.29
CA PRO A 28 15.45 -3.04 -13.82
C PRO A 28 15.04 -4.16 -12.85
N ALA A 29 15.15 -3.92 -11.53
CA ALA A 29 14.78 -4.87 -10.49
C ALA A 29 13.27 -5.12 -10.41
N ALA A 30 12.44 -4.09 -10.64
CA ALA A 30 10.98 -4.22 -10.65
C ALA A 30 10.51 -5.05 -11.86
N LEU A 31 11.12 -4.85 -13.03
CA LEU A 31 10.84 -5.66 -14.23
C LEU A 31 11.21 -7.14 -14.04
N ALA A 32 12.34 -7.43 -13.38
CA ALA A 32 12.74 -8.79 -13.06
C ALA A 32 11.77 -9.46 -12.06
N ALA A 33 11.26 -8.71 -11.08
CA ALA A 33 10.25 -9.20 -10.14
C ALA A 33 8.91 -9.52 -10.83
N LEU A 34 8.44 -8.70 -11.77
CA LEU A 34 7.25 -9.02 -12.59
C LEU A 34 7.40 -10.35 -13.35
N SER A 35 8.61 -10.64 -13.86
CA SER A 35 8.88 -11.86 -14.63
C SER A 35 8.83 -13.15 -13.81
N LEU A 36 8.93 -13.07 -12.47
CA LEU A 36 8.87 -14.23 -11.58
C LEU A 36 7.44 -14.73 -11.32
N PHE A 37 6.42 -13.92 -11.63
CA PHE A 37 5.02 -14.20 -11.27
C PHE A 37 4.05 -14.22 -12.46
N THR A 38 4.53 -14.22 -13.71
CA THR A 38 3.65 -14.25 -14.89
C THR A 38 2.94 -15.60 -15.05
N LYS A 39 1.87 -15.83 -14.28
CA LYS A 39 0.79 -16.74 -14.67
C LYS A 39 -0.30 -15.92 -15.37
N PRO A 40 -1.02 -16.51 -16.34
CA PRO A 40 -2.23 -15.88 -16.87
C PRO A 40 -3.21 -15.66 -15.72
N VAL A 41 -3.45 -14.40 -15.34
CA VAL A 41 -4.47 -14.06 -14.34
C VAL A 41 -5.85 -14.31 -14.96
N PRO A 42 -6.76 -15.03 -14.29
CA PRO A 42 -8.11 -15.22 -14.78
C PRO A 42 -8.79 -13.87 -15.02
N ASN A 43 -9.43 -13.72 -16.18
CA ASN A 43 -10.11 -12.49 -16.57
C ASN A 43 -11.39 -12.30 -15.74
N THR A 44 -11.27 -11.77 -14.52
CA THR A 44 -12.40 -11.54 -13.60
C THR A 44 -13.01 -10.14 -13.71
N GLY A 45 -12.65 -9.36 -14.73
CA GLY A 45 -13.28 -8.04 -14.96
C GLY A 45 -14.80 -8.16 -15.12
N VAL A 46 -15.54 -7.05 -14.96
CA VAL A 46 -16.99 -7.03 -15.25
C VAL A 46 -17.22 -7.75 -16.57
N ASN A 47 -18.05 -8.81 -16.53
CA ASN A 47 -18.34 -9.59 -17.72
C ASN A 47 -18.85 -8.62 -18.79
N SER A 48 -18.07 -8.43 -19.86
CA SER A 48 -18.30 -7.41 -20.91
C SER A 48 -19.70 -7.54 -21.53
N LYS A 49 -20.33 -8.70 -21.35
CA LYS A 49 -21.73 -9.00 -21.63
C LYS A 49 -22.74 -8.02 -21.00
N TRP A 50 -22.42 -7.35 -19.89
CA TRP A 50 -23.35 -6.43 -19.22
C TRP A 50 -23.20 -4.97 -19.65
N ILE A 51 -22.11 -4.58 -20.31
CA ILE A 51 -21.83 -3.18 -20.65
C ILE A 51 -22.62 -2.80 -21.91
N THR A 52 -23.45 -1.76 -21.81
CA THR A 52 -24.32 -1.31 -22.91
C THR A 52 -24.05 0.13 -23.36
N LYS A 53 -23.27 0.90 -22.60
CA LYS A 53 -22.95 2.30 -22.93
C LYS A 53 -21.58 2.72 -22.40
N THR A 54 -20.96 3.68 -23.08
CA THR A 54 -19.67 4.25 -22.68
C THR A 54 -19.79 5.77 -22.59
N PHE A 55 -19.41 6.32 -21.44
CA PHE A 55 -19.12 7.73 -21.26
C PHE A 55 -17.63 7.95 -21.47
N THR A 56 -17.25 8.67 -22.52
CA THR A 56 -15.85 9.10 -22.68
C THR A 56 -15.70 10.45 -22.00
N VAL A 57 -14.79 10.54 -21.04
CA VAL A 57 -14.55 11.76 -20.27
C VAL A 57 -14.06 12.85 -21.22
N PRO A 58 -14.72 14.03 -21.27
CA PRO A 58 -14.24 15.16 -22.05
C PRO A 58 -13.00 15.76 -21.38
N HIS A 59 -12.15 16.40 -22.17
CA HIS A 59 -10.99 17.11 -21.67
C HIS A 59 -10.93 18.53 -22.23
N THR A 60 -10.69 19.49 -21.36
CA THR A 60 -10.38 20.88 -21.76
C THR A 60 -9.01 21.28 -21.22
N PRO A 61 -8.05 21.64 -22.09
CA PRO A 61 -6.71 22.04 -21.65
C PRO A 61 -6.76 23.19 -20.63
N GLY A 62 -6.10 22.98 -19.48
CA GLY A 62 -6.00 23.98 -18.41
C GLY A 62 -7.26 24.17 -17.57
N ALA A 63 -8.30 23.33 -17.74
CA ALA A 63 -9.50 23.34 -16.91
C ALA A 63 -9.63 22.04 -16.11
N ASP A 64 -10.42 22.07 -15.03
CA ASP A 64 -10.82 20.88 -14.27
C ASP A 64 -11.81 20.03 -15.07
N ASP A 65 -11.49 18.77 -15.29
CA ASP A 65 -12.32 17.82 -16.02
C ASP A 65 -13.30 17.08 -15.08
N SER A 66 -13.09 17.12 -13.76
CA SER A 66 -13.95 16.46 -12.76
C SER A 66 -15.43 16.84 -12.84
N PRO A 67 -15.84 18.12 -13.02
CA PRO A 67 -17.26 18.50 -13.05
C PRO A 67 -18.05 17.81 -14.17
N ALA A 68 -17.42 17.56 -15.32
CA ALA A 68 -18.07 16.86 -16.42
C ALA A 68 -18.29 15.37 -16.09
N VAL A 69 -17.35 14.74 -15.38
CA VAL A 69 -17.52 13.37 -14.88
C VAL A 69 -18.66 13.32 -13.88
N ILE A 70 -18.64 14.20 -12.87
CA ILE A 70 -19.64 14.27 -11.79
C ILE A 70 -21.05 14.46 -12.38
N ALA A 71 -21.22 15.39 -13.32
CA ALA A 71 -22.50 15.63 -13.97
C ALA A 71 -23.02 14.41 -14.78
N ALA A 72 -22.10 13.60 -15.32
CA ALA A 72 -22.46 12.41 -16.08
C ALA A 72 -22.83 11.22 -15.17
N LEU A 73 -22.27 11.11 -13.95
CA LEU A 73 -22.39 9.91 -13.10
C LEU A 73 -23.84 9.42 -12.92
N ALA A 74 -24.79 10.34 -12.71
CA ALA A 74 -26.21 9.99 -12.55
C ALA A 74 -26.79 9.17 -13.73
N ASN A 75 -26.26 9.37 -14.93
CA ASN A 75 -26.68 8.68 -16.15
C ASN A 75 -25.87 7.41 -16.44
N PHE A 76 -24.80 7.14 -15.69
CA PHE A 76 -23.87 6.03 -15.95
C PHE A 76 -23.68 5.12 -14.73
N THR A 77 -24.62 5.11 -13.79
CA THR A 77 -24.59 4.25 -12.59
C THR A 77 -24.72 2.75 -12.87
N ALA A 78 -25.20 2.33 -14.05
CA ALA A 78 -25.35 0.91 -14.36
C ALA A 78 -24.95 0.54 -15.79
N ASN A 79 -24.40 -0.69 -15.93
CA ASN A 79 -24.12 -1.35 -17.21
C ASN A 79 -23.29 -0.48 -18.16
N SER A 80 -22.24 0.16 -17.63
CA SER A 80 -21.56 1.25 -18.32
C SER A 80 -20.05 1.20 -18.18
N THR A 81 -19.36 1.85 -19.11
CA THR A 81 -17.95 2.20 -18.98
C THR A 81 -17.79 3.71 -18.84
N ILE A 82 -17.04 4.14 -17.84
CA ILE A 82 -16.51 5.51 -17.71
C ILE A 82 -15.06 5.46 -18.20
N LEU A 83 -14.79 6.06 -19.35
CA LEU A 83 -13.51 5.95 -20.07
C LEU A 83 -12.73 7.26 -20.03
N PHE A 84 -11.61 7.26 -19.32
CA PHE A 84 -10.53 8.22 -19.51
C PHE A 84 -9.67 7.73 -20.67
N LYS A 85 -9.77 8.36 -21.84
CA LYS A 85 -9.20 7.84 -23.09
C LYS A 85 -7.68 8.01 -23.14
N SER A 86 -6.98 7.03 -23.70
CA SER A 86 -5.53 7.13 -23.98
C SER A 86 -5.20 8.34 -24.87
N GLY A 87 -4.01 8.91 -24.67
CA GLY A 87 -3.55 10.12 -25.36
C GLY A 87 -4.06 11.44 -24.75
N VAL A 88 -4.79 11.37 -23.64
CA VAL A 88 -5.28 12.55 -22.89
C VAL A 88 -4.68 12.55 -21.49
N THR A 89 -4.31 13.73 -21.00
CA THR A 89 -3.97 13.95 -19.58
C THR A 89 -5.08 14.78 -18.96
N TYR A 90 -5.90 14.14 -18.13
CA TYR A 90 -7.07 14.71 -17.49
C TYR A 90 -6.69 15.43 -16.20
N ASN A 91 -7.22 16.64 -16.02
CA ASN A 91 -7.08 17.40 -14.79
C ASN A 91 -8.21 17.03 -13.84
N ILE A 92 -7.91 16.31 -12.76
CA ILE A 92 -8.91 15.90 -11.77
C ILE A 92 -8.67 16.73 -10.51
N TRP A 93 -9.27 17.92 -10.45
CA TRP A 93 -9.01 18.88 -9.36
C TRP A 93 -10.11 18.90 -8.31
N THR A 94 -11.34 18.61 -8.71
CA THR A 94 -12.46 18.40 -7.77
C THR A 94 -12.61 16.91 -7.46
N PRO A 95 -12.82 16.53 -6.18
CA PRO A 95 -13.06 15.13 -5.84
C PRO A 95 -14.26 14.53 -6.57
N ILE A 96 -14.09 13.32 -7.12
CA ILE A 96 -15.16 12.58 -7.80
C ILE A 96 -15.71 11.50 -6.87
N VAL A 97 -16.96 11.68 -6.44
CA VAL A 97 -17.67 10.69 -5.61
C VAL A 97 -18.51 9.77 -6.48
N PHE A 98 -18.10 8.51 -6.58
CA PHE A 98 -18.92 7.50 -7.23
C PHE A 98 -19.77 6.76 -6.19
N SER A 99 -21.05 6.63 -6.49
CA SER A 99 -22.01 5.94 -5.63
C SER A 99 -23.01 5.16 -6.47
N ASN A 100 -23.62 4.13 -5.86
CA ASN A 100 -24.71 3.35 -6.44
C ASN A 100 -24.37 2.69 -7.79
N LEU A 101 -23.11 2.31 -8.00
CA LEU A 101 -22.67 1.68 -9.24
C LEU A 101 -23.12 0.21 -9.33
N LYS A 102 -23.50 -0.25 -10.52
CA LYS A 102 -23.85 -1.66 -10.78
C LYS A 102 -23.37 -2.11 -12.16
N ASN A 103 -22.47 -3.09 -12.21
CA ASN A 103 -21.87 -3.56 -13.47
C ASN A 103 -21.19 -2.41 -14.24
N VAL A 104 -20.31 -1.68 -13.56
CA VAL A 104 -19.62 -0.50 -14.13
C VAL A 104 -18.13 -0.76 -14.23
N GLU A 105 -17.53 -0.37 -15.35
CA GLU A 105 -16.07 -0.30 -15.50
C GLU A 105 -15.62 1.17 -15.52
N ILE A 106 -14.66 1.51 -14.67
CA ILE A 106 -13.93 2.78 -14.71
C ILE A 106 -12.57 2.47 -15.35
N ALA A 107 -12.40 2.89 -16.60
CA ALA A 107 -11.23 2.61 -17.43
C ALA A 107 -10.31 3.82 -17.52
N MET A 108 -9.13 3.72 -16.91
CA MET A 108 -8.07 4.73 -16.87
C MET A 108 -7.01 4.43 -17.93
N GLU A 109 -7.34 4.74 -19.19
CA GLU A 109 -6.41 4.60 -20.33
C GLU A 109 -5.56 5.85 -20.54
N GLY A 110 -6.10 7.03 -20.22
CA GLY A 110 -5.41 8.32 -20.19
C GLY A 110 -4.74 8.59 -18.84
N ASN A 111 -3.84 9.56 -18.81
CA ASN A 111 -3.20 9.99 -17.56
C ASN A 111 -4.13 10.92 -16.78
N LEU A 112 -4.00 10.92 -15.46
CA LEU A 112 -4.69 11.82 -14.55
C LEU A 112 -3.65 12.64 -13.79
N THR A 113 -3.85 13.95 -13.69
CA THR A 113 -3.08 14.84 -12.83
C THR A 113 -4.00 15.46 -11.79
N LEU A 114 -3.58 15.40 -10.53
CA LEU A 114 -4.29 16.03 -9.41
C LEU A 114 -3.82 17.48 -9.20
N PRO A 115 -4.45 18.26 -8.29
CA PRO A 115 -4.00 19.62 -8.00
C PRO A 115 -2.55 19.65 -7.52
N THR A 116 -1.78 20.59 -8.04
CA THR A 116 -0.39 20.81 -7.63
C THR A 116 -0.26 21.73 -6.43
N ASP A 117 -1.30 22.47 -6.02
CA ASP A 117 -1.18 23.41 -4.90
C ASP A 117 -1.54 22.74 -3.56
N VAL A 118 -0.57 22.71 -2.63
CA VAL A 118 -0.74 22.08 -1.30
C VAL A 118 -1.92 22.69 -0.55
N ALA A 119 -2.03 24.02 -0.52
CA ALA A 119 -3.09 24.70 0.23
C ALA A 119 -4.49 24.38 -0.33
N THR A 120 -4.61 24.28 -1.65
CA THR A 120 -5.85 23.86 -2.33
C THR A 120 -6.26 22.46 -1.90
N VAL A 121 -5.33 21.49 -1.95
CA VAL A 121 -5.61 20.11 -1.53
C VAL A 121 -5.96 20.04 -0.04
N GLN A 122 -5.22 20.75 0.83
CA GLN A 122 -5.53 20.83 2.26
C GLN A 122 -6.91 21.46 2.52
N GLY A 123 -7.29 22.48 1.74
CA GLY A 123 -8.61 23.11 1.79
C GLY A 123 -9.71 22.14 1.39
N ILE A 124 -9.50 21.34 0.32
CA ILE A 124 -10.43 20.29 -0.11
C ILE A 124 -10.59 19.23 0.98
N VAL A 125 -9.48 18.69 1.49
CA VAL A 125 -9.49 17.64 2.53
C VAL A 125 -10.10 18.18 3.83
N GLY A 126 -9.75 19.40 4.24
CA GLY A 126 -10.24 20.02 5.47
C GLY A 126 -11.71 20.45 5.42
N ALA A 127 -12.25 20.74 4.23
CA ALA A 127 -13.67 21.04 4.04
C ALA A 127 -14.55 19.78 3.90
N SER A 128 -13.92 18.66 3.56
CA SER A 128 -14.60 17.39 3.37
C SER A 128 -14.74 16.66 4.71
N VAL A 129 -15.85 15.93 4.89
CA VAL A 129 -15.96 14.92 5.97
C VAL A 129 -15.17 13.64 5.64
N SER A 130 -14.49 13.60 4.48
CA SER A 130 -13.71 12.46 3.99
C SER A 130 -12.44 12.92 3.27
N CYS A 131 -11.33 12.23 3.50
CA CYS A 131 -9.98 12.67 3.15
C CYS A 131 -9.47 12.09 1.82
N SER A 132 -10.11 12.31 0.67
CA SER A 132 -9.68 11.69 -0.61
C SER A 132 -9.97 12.55 -1.87
N PRO A 133 -9.14 12.56 -2.94
CA PRO A 133 -9.39 13.30 -4.18
C PRO A 133 -10.16 12.44 -5.20
N LEU A 134 -10.23 11.13 -5.00
CA LEU A 134 -11.21 10.23 -5.58
C LEU A 134 -11.94 9.66 -4.38
N ASP A 135 -12.74 10.51 -3.74
CA ASP A 135 -13.44 10.19 -2.51
C ASP A 135 -14.64 9.31 -2.80
N TYR A 136 -14.51 8.04 -2.45
CA TYR A 136 -15.61 7.12 -2.43
C TYR A 136 -15.99 6.95 -0.97
N ASP A 137 -17.15 7.50 -0.58
CA ASP A 137 -17.71 7.51 0.78
C ASP A 137 -17.05 6.47 1.68
N ALA A 138 -16.19 6.93 2.60
CA ALA A 138 -15.41 6.07 3.49
C ALA A 138 -16.26 5.13 4.35
N HIS A 139 -17.59 5.27 4.33
CA HIS A 139 -18.52 4.51 5.15
C HIS A 139 -19.50 3.63 4.35
N SER A 140 -19.48 3.68 3.01
CA SER A 140 -20.40 2.89 2.16
C SER A 140 -19.72 2.29 0.93
N PRO A 141 -20.08 1.05 0.53
CA PRO A 141 -19.65 0.52 -0.76
C PRO A 141 -20.15 1.38 -1.92
N ILE A 142 -19.27 1.63 -2.90
CA ILE A 142 -19.53 2.43 -4.10
C ILE A 142 -20.55 1.79 -5.02
N GLY A 143 -20.77 0.48 -4.86
CA GLY A 143 -21.59 -0.30 -5.74
C GLY A 143 -21.32 -1.80 -5.69
N THR A 144 -21.88 -2.50 -6.67
CA THR A 144 -21.70 -3.95 -6.87
C THR A 144 -21.22 -4.25 -8.29
N ASN A 145 -20.32 -5.22 -8.46
CA ASN A 145 -19.75 -5.57 -9.77
C ASN A 145 -19.08 -4.37 -10.44
N VAL A 146 -18.12 -3.76 -9.76
CA VAL A 146 -17.38 -2.59 -10.27
C VAL A 146 -15.95 -2.98 -10.58
N THR A 147 -15.44 -2.59 -11.74
CA THR A 147 -14.02 -2.74 -12.11
C THR A 147 -13.37 -1.37 -12.23
N LEU A 148 -12.30 -1.15 -11.48
CA LEU A 148 -11.33 -0.08 -11.70
C LEU A 148 -10.16 -0.67 -12.49
N ARG A 149 -9.90 -0.16 -13.70
CA ARG A 149 -8.92 -0.74 -14.62
C ARG A 149 -8.00 0.34 -15.19
N GLY A 150 -6.70 0.16 -15.03
CA GLY A 150 -5.69 0.97 -15.69
C GLY A 150 -5.26 0.42 -17.04
N SER A 151 -4.49 1.23 -17.78
CA SER A 151 -3.94 0.86 -19.08
C SER A 151 -2.85 -0.21 -18.99
N LEU A 152 -2.77 -1.07 -19.99
CA LEU A 152 -1.63 -1.98 -20.18
C LEU A 152 -0.44 -1.32 -20.88
N ASP A 153 -0.63 -0.17 -21.55
CA ASP A 153 0.50 0.57 -22.13
C ASP A 153 1.32 1.17 -20.98
N PRO A 154 2.63 0.91 -20.88
CA PRO A 154 3.46 1.46 -19.80
C PRO A 154 3.55 3.00 -19.82
N ARG A 155 3.17 3.65 -20.93
CA ARG A 155 3.29 5.11 -21.12
C ARG A 155 2.01 5.89 -20.75
N THR A 156 0.88 5.23 -20.55
CA THR A 156 -0.41 5.90 -20.32
C THR A 156 -1.19 5.26 -19.16
N GLY A 157 -2.19 5.93 -18.62
CA GLY A 157 -2.96 5.42 -17.47
C GLY A 157 -2.29 5.67 -16.13
N TRP A 158 -1.39 6.64 -16.04
CA TRP A 158 -0.73 7.07 -14.80
C TRP A 158 -1.61 8.07 -14.04
N ILE A 159 -1.71 7.90 -12.72
CA ILE A 159 -2.26 8.90 -11.80
C ILE A 159 -1.08 9.57 -11.09
N ASP A 160 -0.90 10.87 -11.31
CA ASP A 160 0.12 11.69 -10.66
C ASP A 160 -0.53 12.61 -9.63
N SER A 161 -0.16 12.44 -8.35
CA SER A 161 -0.70 13.24 -7.23
C SER A 161 0.20 14.41 -6.82
N HIS A 162 1.39 14.57 -7.41
CA HIS A 162 2.35 15.61 -7.05
C HIS A 162 2.76 15.58 -5.56
N GLY A 163 3.06 14.40 -5.03
CA GLY A 163 3.49 14.16 -3.65
C GLY A 163 4.80 14.85 -3.19
N PRO A 164 5.86 15.02 -4.03
CA PRO A 164 7.15 15.53 -3.58
C PRO A 164 7.12 16.84 -2.78
N GLN A 165 6.30 17.81 -3.17
CA GLN A 165 6.17 19.08 -2.46
C GLN A 165 5.68 18.95 -1.00
N TRP A 166 4.97 17.87 -0.68
CA TRP A 166 4.53 17.54 0.68
C TRP A 166 5.67 16.91 1.47
N TRP A 167 6.36 15.96 0.85
CA TRP A 167 7.43 15.20 1.46
C TRP A 167 8.65 16.08 1.74
N ASP A 168 9.02 16.95 0.80
CA ASP A 168 10.14 17.89 0.89
C ASP A 168 10.00 18.85 2.08
N THR A 169 8.76 19.11 2.50
CA THR A 169 8.43 19.98 3.64
C THR A 169 7.97 19.21 4.88
N MET A 170 7.98 17.87 4.83
CA MET A 170 7.42 16.99 5.86
C MET A 170 5.98 17.35 6.26
N ASN A 171 5.20 17.92 5.34
CA ASN A 171 3.84 18.35 5.61
C ASN A 171 2.91 17.12 5.66
N GLN A 172 2.40 16.82 6.86
CA GLN A 172 1.51 15.69 7.09
C GLN A 172 0.04 16.07 7.31
N VAL A 173 -0.29 17.37 7.25
CA VAL A 173 -1.60 17.91 7.63
C VAL A 173 -2.60 17.79 6.49
N ASN A 174 -3.79 17.22 6.75
CA ASN A 174 -4.91 17.15 5.79
C ASN A 174 -4.50 16.60 4.42
N ARG A 175 -3.86 15.43 4.43
CA ARG A 175 -3.47 14.70 3.21
C ARG A 175 -4.55 13.72 2.78
N PRO A 176 -4.69 13.50 1.47
CA PRO A 176 -5.71 12.62 0.95
C PRO A 176 -5.26 11.15 0.84
N HIS A 177 -6.18 10.20 1.05
CA HIS A 177 -6.13 8.84 0.52
C HIS A 177 -6.44 8.88 -0.98
N LEU A 178 -5.56 8.41 -1.85
CA LEU A 178 -5.70 8.60 -3.28
C LEU A 178 -6.96 7.94 -3.86
N ILE A 179 -7.15 6.64 -3.60
CA ILE A 179 -8.32 5.88 -4.07
C ILE A 179 -8.94 5.16 -2.88
N ASN A 180 -10.18 5.52 -2.55
CA ASN A 180 -11.01 4.68 -1.69
C ASN A 180 -11.85 3.73 -2.57
N PHE A 181 -11.86 2.43 -2.33
CA PHE A 181 -12.57 1.47 -3.17
C PHE A 181 -13.24 0.41 -2.31
N GLY A 182 -14.30 0.84 -1.60
CA GLY A 182 -15.25 -0.06 -0.96
C GLY A 182 -16.26 -0.58 -1.97
N VAL A 183 -16.37 -1.90 -2.15
CA VAL A 183 -17.25 -2.47 -3.18
C VAL A 183 -17.75 -3.86 -2.78
N THR A 184 -18.89 -4.28 -3.33
CA THR A 184 -19.27 -5.70 -3.32
C THR A 184 -18.97 -6.32 -4.69
N ASN A 185 -18.19 -7.40 -4.76
CA ASN A 185 -17.74 -8.00 -6.03
C ASN A 185 -16.97 -6.99 -6.90
N GLY A 186 -15.75 -6.66 -6.50
CA GLY A 186 -14.93 -5.66 -7.17
C GLY A 186 -13.71 -6.22 -7.87
N VAL A 187 -13.19 -5.45 -8.83
CA VAL A 187 -11.85 -5.65 -9.38
C VAL A 187 -11.08 -4.34 -9.42
N ILE A 188 -9.82 -4.36 -8.98
CA ILE A 188 -8.85 -3.31 -9.26
C ILE A 188 -7.74 -3.96 -10.09
N LYS A 189 -7.44 -3.46 -11.29
CA LYS A 189 -6.36 -4.07 -12.08
C LYS A 189 -5.55 -3.11 -12.92
N ASN A 190 -4.27 -3.42 -13.05
CA ASN A 190 -3.34 -2.71 -13.95
C ASN A 190 -3.26 -1.20 -13.69
N MET A 191 -3.56 -0.77 -12.46
CA MET A 191 -3.46 0.62 -12.06
C MET A 191 -2.00 1.05 -11.99
N LYS A 192 -1.72 2.30 -12.39
CA LYS A 192 -0.38 2.89 -12.27
C LYS A 192 -0.47 4.20 -11.51
N ILE A 193 0.23 4.28 -10.39
CA ILE A 193 0.26 5.45 -9.51
C ILE A 193 1.70 5.91 -9.39
N VAL A 194 1.91 7.22 -9.50
CA VAL A 194 3.18 7.87 -9.24
C VAL A 194 2.98 9.01 -8.25
N ASP A 195 3.96 9.17 -7.35
CA ASP A 195 4.04 10.34 -6.47
C ASP A 195 2.75 10.63 -5.66
N SER A 196 2.14 9.61 -5.05
CA SER A 196 0.94 9.78 -4.21
C SER A 196 1.22 10.65 -2.98
N ILE A 197 0.35 11.61 -2.63
CA ILE A 197 0.60 12.50 -1.47
C ILE A 197 0.69 11.72 -0.14
N ALA A 198 -0.14 10.68 0.00
CA ALA A 198 -0.17 9.76 1.13
C ALA A 198 -0.69 8.38 0.62
N TRP A 199 -1.63 7.75 1.32
CA TRP A 199 -2.16 6.41 1.03
C TRP A 199 -2.60 6.23 -0.42
N ASN A 200 -2.33 5.06 -1.01
CA ASN A 200 -2.70 4.73 -2.39
C ASN A 200 -4.12 4.14 -2.48
N PHE A 201 -4.30 2.88 -2.06
CA PHE A 201 -5.60 2.20 -2.10
C PHE A 201 -6.14 1.96 -0.70
N ALA A 202 -7.33 2.49 -0.39
CA ALA A 202 -8.12 2.10 0.78
C ALA A 202 -9.24 1.15 0.33
N VAL A 203 -9.21 -0.10 0.78
CA VAL A 203 -10.17 -1.16 0.39
C VAL A 203 -10.90 -1.78 1.59
N SER A 204 -10.85 -1.12 2.74
CA SER A 204 -11.40 -1.61 4.00
C SER A 204 -12.91 -1.83 3.99
N SER A 205 -13.66 -1.11 3.14
CA SER A 205 -15.12 -1.26 3.01
C SER A 205 -15.54 -2.27 1.92
N SER A 206 -14.61 -3.13 1.47
CA SER A 206 -14.87 -4.11 0.40
C SER A 206 -15.34 -5.47 0.90
N ASN A 207 -16.15 -6.13 0.09
CA ASN A 207 -16.53 -7.53 0.20
C ASN A 207 -16.39 -8.22 -1.15
N ASN A 208 -15.56 -9.27 -1.24
CA ASN A 208 -15.23 -9.96 -2.49
C ASN A 208 -14.54 -9.04 -3.50
N LEU A 209 -13.29 -8.65 -3.21
CA LEU A 209 -12.46 -7.82 -4.08
C LEU A 209 -11.29 -8.64 -4.62
N HIS A 210 -10.99 -8.50 -5.91
CA HIS A 210 -9.76 -8.99 -6.52
C HIS A 210 -8.93 -7.82 -7.06
N ALA A 211 -7.77 -7.56 -6.47
CA ALA A 211 -6.84 -6.50 -6.88
C ALA A 211 -5.54 -7.10 -7.45
N TYR A 212 -5.19 -6.81 -8.70
CA TYR A 212 -3.97 -7.40 -9.29
C TYR A 212 -3.27 -6.59 -10.38
N GLY A 213 -1.97 -6.85 -10.57
CA GLY A 213 -1.19 -6.23 -11.64
C GLY A 213 -0.95 -4.73 -11.46
N ASN A 214 -1.12 -4.20 -10.24
CA ASN A 214 -0.98 -2.77 -9.99
C ASN A 214 0.49 -2.39 -9.77
N TYR A 215 0.85 -1.17 -10.18
CA TYR A 215 2.19 -0.62 -10.09
C TYR A 215 2.14 0.73 -9.36
N ILE A 216 2.79 0.80 -8.19
CA ILE A 216 2.88 1.99 -7.35
C ILE A 216 4.35 2.40 -7.28
N ASP A 217 4.68 3.59 -7.78
CA ASP A 217 6.02 4.18 -7.71
C ASP A 217 5.99 5.53 -6.98
N VAL A 218 6.23 5.45 -5.67
CA VAL A 218 6.18 6.55 -4.72
C VAL A 218 7.46 6.53 -3.89
N ARG A 219 8.59 6.27 -4.56
CA ARG A 219 9.91 6.22 -3.92
C ARG A 219 10.41 7.62 -3.61
N GLN A 220 11.16 7.74 -2.53
CA GLN A 220 11.94 8.94 -2.26
C GLN A 220 12.86 9.27 -3.45
N ARG A 221 12.78 10.51 -3.93
CA ARG A 221 13.70 11.00 -4.98
C ARG A 221 15.06 11.32 -4.36
N PRO A 222 16.18 11.14 -5.08
CA PRO A 222 17.49 11.54 -4.58
C PRO A 222 17.50 13.02 -4.14
N GLY A 223 17.82 13.26 -2.87
CA GLY A 223 17.82 14.61 -2.28
C GLY A 223 16.44 15.19 -1.94
N GLY A 224 15.35 14.46 -2.21
CA GLY A 224 13.99 14.85 -1.84
C GLY A 224 13.58 14.34 -0.46
N GLY A 225 12.44 14.80 0.03
CA GLY A 225 11.84 14.37 1.28
C GLY A 225 11.29 12.95 1.23
N PHE A 226 11.13 12.34 2.42
CA PHE A 226 10.64 10.97 2.55
C PHE A 226 9.11 10.90 2.31
N PRO A 227 8.59 9.90 1.55
CA PRO A 227 7.18 9.76 1.24
C PRO A 227 6.35 9.17 2.40
N PHE A 228 6.10 9.97 3.45
CA PHE A 228 5.37 9.56 4.66
C PHE A 228 3.98 8.98 4.36
N ASN A 229 3.58 7.88 5.01
CA ASN A 229 2.21 7.32 4.98
C ASN A 229 1.67 7.06 3.56
N THR A 230 2.55 6.60 2.68
CA THR A 230 2.21 6.26 1.29
C THR A 230 1.85 4.78 1.15
N ASP A 231 1.05 4.23 2.06
CA ASP A 231 0.71 2.81 2.11
C ASP A 231 0.20 2.32 0.74
N GLY A 232 0.58 1.10 0.35
CA GLY A 232 0.12 0.48 -0.90
C GLY A 232 -1.37 0.14 -0.85
N PHE A 233 -1.72 -0.82 0.01
CA PHE A 233 -3.11 -1.23 0.24
C PHE A 233 -3.47 -1.18 1.74
N GLY A 234 -4.38 -0.27 2.10
CA GLY A 234 -5.08 -0.26 3.38
C GLY A 234 -6.34 -1.13 3.33
N ALA A 235 -6.28 -2.32 3.94
CA ALA A 235 -7.35 -3.30 3.97
C ALA A 235 -8.03 -3.39 5.36
N GLY A 236 -9.20 -4.02 5.37
CA GLY A 236 -10.06 -4.17 6.55
C GLY A 236 -11.45 -4.76 6.23
N GLY A 237 -11.65 -5.20 4.98
CA GLY A 237 -12.90 -5.77 4.48
C GLY A 237 -12.90 -7.30 4.50
N LYS A 238 -13.77 -7.91 3.68
CA LYS A 238 -13.98 -9.36 3.65
C LYS A 238 -13.69 -9.95 2.29
N ASN A 239 -13.08 -11.15 2.25
CA ASN A 239 -12.81 -11.88 1.02
C ASN A 239 -12.00 -11.03 0.02
N LEU A 240 -10.81 -10.61 0.43
CA LEU A 240 -9.95 -9.77 -0.39
C LEU A 240 -8.80 -10.62 -0.93
N LEU A 241 -8.62 -10.64 -2.25
CA LEU A 241 -7.45 -11.21 -2.91
C LEU A 241 -6.66 -10.08 -3.56
N ILE A 242 -5.44 -9.85 -3.10
CA ILE A 242 -4.54 -8.81 -3.58
C ILE A 242 -3.26 -9.51 -4.06
N GLU A 243 -3.00 -9.56 -5.36
CA GLU A 243 -1.89 -10.34 -5.91
C GLU A 243 -1.16 -9.69 -7.08
N ASP A 244 0.07 -10.12 -7.35
CA ASP A 244 0.84 -9.71 -8.52
C ASP A 244 1.05 -8.19 -8.63
N ASN A 245 1.35 -7.51 -7.51
CA ASN A 245 1.56 -6.06 -7.46
C ASN A 245 3.04 -5.70 -7.26
N VAL A 246 3.43 -4.55 -7.79
CA VAL A 246 4.70 -3.89 -7.47
C VAL A 246 4.41 -2.62 -6.70
N ILE A 247 4.93 -2.55 -5.49
CA ILE A 247 4.67 -1.47 -4.55
C ILE A 247 6.01 -0.93 -4.08
N MET A 248 6.32 0.29 -4.48
CA MET A 248 7.51 0.99 -4.03
C MET A 248 7.06 2.31 -3.40
N ASN A 249 7.15 2.40 -2.09
CA ASN A 249 6.56 3.49 -1.31
C ASN A 249 7.40 3.82 -0.07
N GLY A 250 6.83 4.54 0.89
CA GLY A 250 7.46 4.88 2.17
C GLY A 250 6.67 4.44 3.41
N ASP A 251 5.71 3.54 3.29
CA ASP A 251 4.97 2.99 4.44
C ASP A 251 4.50 1.56 4.12
N ASP A 252 3.50 1.03 4.81
CA ASP A 252 3.03 -0.35 4.66
C ASP A 252 2.79 -0.75 3.20
N CYS A 253 3.40 -1.84 2.75
CA CYS A 253 3.11 -2.42 1.44
C CYS A 253 1.64 -2.90 1.38
N VAL A 254 1.23 -3.56 2.47
CA VAL A 254 -0.17 -3.83 2.80
C VAL A 254 -0.35 -3.67 4.31
N THR A 255 -1.48 -3.11 4.71
CA THR A 255 -1.93 -3.12 6.10
C THR A 255 -3.33 -3.70 6.20
N VAL A 256 -3.57 -4.60 7.14
CA VAL A 256 -4.90 -5.15 7.43
C VAL A 256 -5.38 -4.67 8.80
N GLY A 257 -6.32 -3.73 8.79
CA GLY A 257 -6.97 -3.19 9.98
C GLY A 257 -8.18 -4.02 10.46
N SER A 258 -8.80 -3.54 11.52
CA SER A 258 -9.99 -4.14 12.13
C SER A 258 -11.11 -4.37 11.09
N GLY A 259 -11.80 -5.51 11.20
CA GLY A 259 -12.83 -5.96 10.25
C GLY A 259 -12.30 -6.91 9.17
N GLY A 260 -10.97 -6.97 8.99
CA GLY A 260 -10.29 -7.84 8.04
C GLY A 260 -10.62 -9.31 8.25
N GLN A 261 -11.23 -9.93 7.24
CA GLN A 261 -11.62 -11.34 7.28
C GLN A 261 -11.35 -12.01 5.91
N ASN A 262 -10.66 -13.14 5.90
CA ASN A 262 -10.34 -13.87 4.67
C ASN A 262 -9.61 -12.97 3.65
N VAL A 263 -8.42 -12.49 4.03
CA VAL A 263 -7.58 -11.62 3.20
C VAL A 263 -6.35 -12.39 2.75
N VAL A 264 -6.11 -12.40 1.43
CA VAL A 264 -4.93 -13.00 0.81
C VAL A 264 -4.13 -11.90 0.13
N PHE A 265 -2.86 -11.72 0.53
CA PHE A 265 -1.90 -10.88 -0.18
C PHE A 265 -0.75 -11.75 -0.70
N ARG A 266 -0.49 -11.78 -2.01
CA ARG A 266 0.56 -12.67 -2.52
C ARG A 266 1.27 -12.23 -3.78
N ASN A 267 2.36 -12.93 -4.11
CA ASN A 267 3.09 -12.82 -5.38
C ASN A 267 3.49 -11.37 -5.71
N SER A 268 3.87 -10.59 -4.70
CA SER A 268 4.07 -9.15 -4.83
C SER A 268 5.50 -8.76 -4.47
N TYR A 269 5.91 -7.58 -4.93
CA TYR A 269 7.21 -6.98 -4.64
C TYR A 269 6.99 -5.67 -3.89
N CYS A 270 7.61 -5.56 -2.71
CA CYS A 270 7.56 -4.40 -1.83
C CYS A 270 8.96 -3.79 -1.73
N TYR A 271 9.07 -2.47 -1.87
CA TYR A 271 10.34 -1.76 -1.72
C TYR A 271 10.21 -0.44 -0.95
N GLY A 272 11.12 -0.25 0.00
CA GLY A 272 11.36 1.02 0.69
C GLY A 272 10.39 1.39 1.81
N GLY A 273 9.30 0.62 1.97
CA GLY A 273 8.22 0.90 2.91
C GLY A 273 8.37 0.29 4.31
N HIS A 274 7.24 0.03 4.96
CA HIS A 274 7.15 -0.48 6.34
C HIS A 274 6.58 -1.89 6.49
N GLY A 275 6.58 -2.67 5.41
CA GLY A 275 6.37 -4.10 5.49
C GLY A 275 4.95 -4.61 5.27
N LEU A 276 4.74 -5.86 5.69
CA LEU A 276 3.49 -6.62 5.57
C LEU A 276 2.75 -6.62 6.91
N SER A 277 1.90 -5.61 7.11
CA SER A 277 1.35 -5.28 8.42
C SER A 277 -0.04 -5.82 8.69
N ILE A 278 -0.24 -6.29 9.92
CA ILE A 278 -1.56 -6.41 10.56
C ILE A 278 -1.68 -5.35 11.63
N GLY A 279 -2.72 -4.54 11.56
CA GLY A 279 -2.99 -3.42 12.46
C GLY A 279 -2.56 -2.04 11.92
N SER A 280 -2.60 -0.98 12.73
CA SER A 280 -2.69 -1.05 14.18
C SER A 280 -4.09 -1.39 14.69
N LEU A 281 -4.17 -2.33 15.64
CA LEU A 281 -5.43 -2.83 16.20
C LEU A 281 -5.71 -2.26 17.59
N GLY A 282 -6.95 -1.87 17.86
CA GLY A 282 -7.41 -1.50 19.19
C GLY A 282 -7.07 -0.07 19.64
N LYS A 283 -6.95 0.88 18.69
CA LYS A 283 -6.67 2.29 19.00
C LYS A 283 -7.64 2.83 20.06
N GLY A 284 -7.10 3.52 21.06
CA GLY A 284 -7.90 4.12 22.14
C GLY A 284 -8.66 3.11 23.00
N GLY A 285 -8.20 1.87 23.10
CA GLY A 285 -8.88 0.81 23.85
C GLY A 285 -10.06 0.16 23.12
N SER A 286 -10.23 0.44 21.83
CA SER A 286 -11.27 -0.19 21.02
C SER A 286 -11.09 -1.70 20.89
N VAL A 287 -12.20 -2.41 20.71
CA VAL A 287 -12.18 -3.84 20.37
C VAL A 287 -11.96 -3.97 18.87
N ALA A 288 -10.87 -4.61 18.48
CA ALA A 288 -10.55 -4.90 17.08
C ALA A 288 -10.57 -6.40 16.81
N SER A 289 -10.97 -6.79 15.60
CA SER A 289 -10.95 -8.19 15.17
C SER A 289 -10.37 -8.31 13.77
N VAL A 290 -9.41 -9.21 13.61
CA VAL A 290 -8.85 -9.61 12.31
C VAL A 290 -8.66 -11.12 12.33
N HIS A 291 -9.12 -11.83 11.30
CA HIS A 291 -8.88 -13.27 11.21
C HIS A 291 -8.84 -13.82 9.79
N ASP A 292 -8.21 -14.99 9.66
CA ASP A 292 -8.05 -15.73 8.39
C ASP A 292 -7.27 -14.91 7.35
N ILE A 293 -6.02 -14.59 7.67
CA ILE A 293 -5.15 -13.79 6.81
C ILE A 293 -4.00 -14.66 6.31
N LEU A 294 -3.77 -14.66 5.00
CA LEU A 294 -2.64 -15.30 4.35
C LEU A 294 -1.83 -14.27 3.56
N ILE A 295 -0.56 -14.12 3.91
CA ILE A 295 0.39 -13.30 3.19
C ILE A 295 1.50 -14.22 2.68
N GLU A 296 1.67 -14.37 1.36
CA GLU A 296 2.62 -15.34 0.83
C GLU A 296 3.35 -14.97 -0.46
N ASN A 297 4.56 -15.51 -0.65
CA ASN A 297 5.36 -15.32 -1.86
C ASN A 297 5.65 -13.83 -2.14
N VAL A 298 6.22 -13.13 -1.15
CA VAL A 298 6.51 -11.70 -1.24
C VAL A 298 8.00 -11.45 -1.11
N ILE A 299 8.52 -10.56 -1.95
CA ILE A 299 9.89 -10.03 -1.82
C ILE A 299 9.80 -8.67 -1.13
N MET A 300 10.50 -8.54 -0.01
CA MET A 300 10.63 -7.34 0.81
C MET A 300 12.03 -6.78 0.63
N ASP A 301 12.18 -5.65 -0.06
CA ASP A 301 13.48 -5.10 -0.46
C ASP A 301 13.71 -3.69 0.10
N ASN A 302 14.68 -3.53 1.00
CA ASN A 302 14.92 -2.30 1.78
C ASN A 302 13.68 -1.79 2.52
N GLU A 303 12.82 -2.71 2.93
CA GLU A 303 11.67 -2.44 3.79
C GLU A 303 12.14 -2.34 5.25
N LEU A 304 11.44 -1.55 6.08
CA LEU A 304 11.75 -1.47 7.51
C LEU A 304 11.39 -2.78 8.23
N TYR A 305 10.27 -3.39 7.84
CA TYR A 305 9.78 -4.66 8.39
C TYR A 305 9.52 -5.68 7.29
N GLY A 306 9.72 -6.96 7.60
CA GLY A 306 9.23 -8.06 6.76
C GLY A 306 7.76 -8.34 7.07
N ALA A 307 7.52 -9.23 8.03
CA ALA A 307 6.20 -9.44 8.63
C ALA A 307 6.03 -8.55 9.87
N ARG A 308 4.91 -7.84 9.96
CA ARG A 308 4.62 -6.95 11.09
C ARG A 308 3.22 -7.18 11.67
N PHE A 309 3.14 -7.27 12.98
CA PHE A 309 1.89 -7.11 13.73
C PHE A 309 2.05 -5.96 14.72
N LYS A 310 1.05 -5.08 14.77
CA LYS A 310 1.00 -3.95 15.70
C LYS A 310 -0.39 -3.85 16.33
N SER A 311 -0.48 -3.90 17.65
CA SER A 311 -1.69 -3.50 18.38
C SER A 311 -1.37 -2.41 19.40
N TRP A 312 -2.33 -1.53 19.64
CA TRP A 312 -2.17 -0.42 20.57
C TRP A 312 -2.01 -0.92 22.01
N THR A 313 -1.16 -0.25 22.78
CA THR A 313 -1.10 -0.43 24.24
C THR A 313 -2.49 -0.17 24.84
N GLY A 314 -3.02 -1.18 25.55
CA GLY A 314 -4.36 -1.15 26.14
C GLY A 314 -5.51 -1.34 25.14
N GLY A 315 -5.22 -1.72 23.89
CA GLY A 315 -6.22 -2.10 22.89
C GLY A 315 -6.87 -3.45 23.20
N ALA A 316 -8.05 -3.74 22.65
CA ALA A 316 -8.77 -4.98 22.95
C ALA A 316 -9.09 -5.80 21.69
N GLY A 317 -9.64 -7.00 21.89
CA GLY A 317 -10.13 -7.88 20.82
C GLY A 317 -9.15 -8.98 20.46
N ILE A 318 -9.07 -9.37 19.18
CA ILE A 318 -8.34 -10.56 18.73
C ILE A 318 -7.78 -10.43 17.30
N ALA A 319 -6.57 -10.92 17.11
CA ALA A 319 -6.00 -11.24 15.81
C ALA A 319 -5.74 -12.76 15.76
N GLN A 320 -6.38 -13.46 14.84
CA GLN A 320 -6.38 -14.93 14.84
C GLN A 320 -6.12 -15.54 13.46
N ASN A 321 -5.41 -16.66 13.41
CA ASN A 321 -5.20 -17.44 12.19
C ASN A 321 -4.57 -16.60 11.07
N ILE A 322 -3.35 -16.13 11.34
CA ILE A 322 -2.58 -15.27 10.44
C ILE A 322 -1.31 -15.99 10.02
N THR A 323 -1.08 -16.09 8.72
CA THR A 323 0.11 -16.75 8.18
C THR A 323 0.88 -15.81 7.27
N TRP A 324 2.18 -15.66 7.54
CA TRP A 324 3.16 -15.16 6.58
C TRP A 324 4.01 -16.34 6.10
N ARG A 325 4.07 -16.56 4.79
CA ARG A 325 4.79 -17.72 4.22
C ARG A 325 5.59 -17.37 2.97
N ASN A 326 6.77 -17.97 2.80
CA ASN A 326 7.64 -17.77 1.63
C ASN A 326 7.97 -16.28 1.43
N ILE A 327 8.53 -15.66 2.47
CA ILE A 327 8.90 -14.24 2.46
C ILE A 327 10.41 -14.13 2.27
N VAL A 328 10.83 -13.38 1.24
CA VAL A 328 12.24 -13.08 0.98
C VAL A 328 12.52 -11.67 1.48
N VAL A 329 13.40 -11.52 2.45
CA VAL A 329 13.83 -10.21 2.96
C VAL A 329 15.20 -9.84 2.40
N LYS A 330 15.36 -8.60 1.93
CA LYS A 330 16.63 -8.04 1.45
C LYS A 330 16.87 -6.72 2.15
N ASN A 331 17.98 -6.62 2.87
CA ASN A 331 18.35 -5.46 3.67
C ASN A 331 17.22 -4.96 4.61
N VAL A 332 16.50 -5.87 5.26
CA VAL A 332 15.37 -5.55 6.15
C VAL A 332 15.83 -5.58 7.61
N PRO A 333 15.74 -4.49 8.38
CA PRO A 333 16.18 -4.46 9.78
C PRO A 333 15.34 -5.34 10.72
N PHE A 334 14.02 -5.43 10.50
CA PHE A 334 13.10 -6.19 11.35
C PHE A 334 12.32 -7.24 10.55
N PRO A 335 12.89 -8.42 10.25
CA PRO A 335 12.23 -9.40 9.38
C PRO A 335 10.89 -9.92 9.92
N ILE A 336 10.80 -10.18 11.23
CA ILE A 336 9.57 -10.59 11.90
C ILE A 336 9.42 -9.75 13.18
N TYR A 337 8.39 -8.92 13.24
CA TYR A 337 8.13 -8.01 14.34
C TYR A 337 6.67 -8.08 14.80
N VAL A 338 6.45 -8.44 16.06
CA VAL A 338 5.10 -8.53 16.65
C VAL A 338 5.12 -7.69 17.93
N THR A 339 4.33 -6.62 17.97
CA THR A 339 4.21 -5.76 19.15
C THR A 339 2.78 -5.53 19.59
N GLN A 340 2.57 -5.55 20.91
CA GLN A 340 1.36 -5.01 21.57
C GLN A 340 1.63 -3.69 22.28
N ASN A 341 2.86 -3.19 22.22
CA ASN A 341 3.26 -1.90 22.76
C ASN A 341 3.23 -0.80 21.69
N TYR A 342 2.24 -0.78 20.79
CA TYR A 342 2.14 0.31 19.80
C TYR A 342 1.50 1.56 20.43
N TRP A 343 2.06 2.74 20.21
CA TRP A 343 1.44 4.02 20.56
C TRP A 343 1.87 5.13 19.59
N ASP A 344 1.13 6.23 19.61
CA ASP A 344 1.48 7.42 18.84
C ASP A 344 2.47 8.27 19.62
N GLN A 345 3.74 8.21 19.23
CA GLN A 345 4.80 8.97 19.88
C GLN A 345 4.66 10.48 19.69
N ASN A 346 3.94 10.93 18.65
CA ASN A 346 3.66 12.36 18.45
C ASN A 346 2.63 12.90 19.45
N LEU A 347 1.81 12.02 20.04
CA LEU A 347 0.80 12.39 21.03
C LEU A 347 1.32 12.32 22.47
N GLY A 348 2.59 11.95 22.67
CA GLY A 348 3.27 11.97 23.96
C GLY A 348 3.78 10.60 24.43
N PRO A 349 4.01 10.44 25.75
CA PRO A 349 4.59 9.21 26.29
C PRO A 349 3.64 8.01 26.12
N LYS A 350 4.22 6.81 26.13
CA LYS A 350 3.44 5.55 26.06
C LYS A 350 2.34 5.55 27.13
N PRO A 351 1.07 5.24 26.76
CA PRO A 351 0.00 5.10 27.75
C PRO A 351 0.35 4.07 28.83
N ASN A 352 0.17 4.45 30.09
CA ASN A 352 0.34 3.53 31.23
C ASN A 352 -0.99 2.81 31.50
N THR A 353 -1.40 1.93 30.60
CA THR A 353 -2.66 1.18 30.76
C THR A 353 -2.44 -0.05 31.63
N THR A 354 -2.95 0.01 32.85
CA THR A 354 -3.01 -1.11 33.81
C THR A 354 -4.28 -1.96 33.67
N GLY A 355 -5.18 -1.60 32.75
CA GLY A 355 -6.40 -2.34 32.45
C GLY A 355 -6.10 -3.54 31.55
N GLY A 356 -6.29 -4.75 32.07
CA GLY A 356 -5.90 -6.03 31.46
C GLY A 356 -6.68 -6.46 30.21
N THR A 357 -6.90 -5.57 29.24
CA THR A 357 -7.37 -5.92 27.90
C THR A 357 -6.31 -5.52 26.90
N ASN A 358 -5.64 -6.51 26.33
CA ASN A 358 -4.73 -6.38 25.21
C ASN A 358 -5.31 -7.20 24.05
N THR A 359 -5.11 -6.78 22.81
CA THR A 359 -5.56 -7.55 21.63
C THR A 359 -4.92 -8.93 21.66
N LEU A 360 -5.73 -9.97 21.79
CA LEU A 360 -5.25 -11.36 21.82
C LEU A 360 -4.61 -11.73 20.48
N VAL A 361 -3.51 -12.48 20.53
CA VAL A 361 -2.78 -12.99 19.36
C VAL A 361 -2.88 -14.51 19.38
N ASP A 362 -3.57 -15.09 18.42
CA ASP A 362 -3.75 -16.55 18.37
C ASP A 362 -3.46 -17.15 17.00
N ASN A 363 -2.74 -18.27 17.00
CA ASN A 363 -2.46 -19.07 15.80
C ASN A 363 -1.78 -18.25 14.67
N PHE A 364 -0.64 -17.63 15.01
CA PHE A 364 0.22 -16.98 14.04
C PHE A 364 1.24 -17.98 13.49
N THR A 365 1.46 -17.99 12.18
CA THR A 365 2.47 -18.82 11.53
C THR A 365 3.41 -17.97 10.68
N PHE A 366 4.71 -18.08 10.94
CA PHE A 366 5.78 -17.55 10.11
C PHE A 366 6.51 -18.73 9.48
N GLU A 367 6.48 -18.88 8.16
CA GLU A 367 7.02 -20.07 7.49
C GLU A 367 7.88 -19.70 6.28
N ASN A 368 9.04 -20.34 6.15
CA ASN A 368 9.94 -20.19 4.99
C ASN A 368 10.35 -18.72 4.75
N PHE A 369 10.96 -18.11 5.76
CA PHE A 369 11.59 -16.80 5.61
C PHE A 369 13.03 -16.99 5.15
N SER A 370 13.51 -16.16 4.23
CA SER A 370 14.90 -16.23 3.79
C SER A 370 15.46 -14.87 3.39
N GLY A 371 16.79 -14.75 3.36
CA GLY A 371 17.48 -13.57 2.84
C GLY A 371 18.33 -12.86 3.89
N THR A 372 18.37 -11.54 3.85
CA THR A 372 19.34 -10.73 4.61
C THR A 372 18.66 -9.74 5.55
N LEU A 373 19.02 -9.82 6.83
CA LEU A 373 18.72 -8.81 7.86
C LEU A 373 19.76 -7.69 7.77
N ARG A 374 19.31 -6.44 7.76
CA ARG A 374 20.19 -5.28 7.83
C ARG A 374 20.59 -4.97 9.26
N ASP A 375 21.82 -5.33 9.62
CA ASP A 375 22.41 -5.10 10.95
C ASP A 375 23.48 -4.00 10.96
N THR A 376 23.52 -3.21 9.89
CA THR A 376 24.30 -1.97 9.81
C THR A 376 23.44 -0.79 10.24
N PRO A 377 24.01 0.26 10.88
CA PRO A 377 23.25 1.43 11.30
C PRO A 377 22.40 2.01 10.15
N TYR A 378 21.10 2.15 10.43
CA TYR A 378 20.12 2.65 9.47
C TYR A 378 19.15 3.58 10.21
N VAL A 379 19.08 4.82 9.74
CA VAL A 379 18.03 5.75 10.11
C VAL A 379 17.11 5.88 8.91
N GLU A 380 15.92 5.32 9.05
CA GLU A 380 14.88 5.40 8.05
C GLU A 380 14.26 6.80 8.02
N GLY A 381 13.77 7.24 6.86
CA GLY A 381 13.38 8.63 6.64
C GLY A 381 12.18 9.11 7.44
N THR A 382 11.39 8.22 8.05
CA THR A 382 10.29 8.59 8.95
C THR A 382 10.71 8.80 10.40
N CYS A 383 12.01 8.76 10.69
CA CYS A 383 12.51 8.97 12.03
C CYS A 383 12.25 10.41 12.52
N ILE A 384 11.21 10.59 13.33
CA ILE A 384 10.78 11.88 13.88
C ILE A 384 10.97 12.00 15.41
N SER A 385 11.52 10.97 16.05
CA SER A 385 11.79 10.90 17.49
C SER A 385 13.23 10.48 17.78
N ASP A 386 13.72 10.77 18.99
CA ASP A 386 15.02 10.31 19.50
C ASP A 386 14.85 9.64 20.89
N PRO A 387 15.07 8.31 21.02
CA PRO A 387 15.41 7.39 19.94
C PRO A 387 14.27 7.26 18.92
N CYS A 388 14.59 6.77 17.73
CA CYS A 388 13.65 6.65 16.62
C CYS A 388 12.38 5.88 16.97
N TRP A 389 11.26 6.10 16.26
CA TRP A 389 9.98 5.53 16.66
C TRP A 389 9.90 4.01 16.60
N TYR A 390 10.73 3.39 15.76
CA TYR A 390 10.88 1.93 15.68
C TYR A 390 11.93 1.38 16.66
N PHE A 391 12.43 2.19 17.59
CA PHE A 391 13.34 1.73 18.64
C PHE A 391 12.68 0.67 19.51
N VAL A 392 13.43 -0.40 19.78
CA VAL A 392 13.03 -1.50 20.64
C VAL A 392 14.03 -1.61 21.77
N GLU A 393 13.59 -1.42 23.01
CA GLU A 393 14.44 -1.51 24.18
C GLU A 393 15.09 -2.91 24.27
N GLY A 394 16.41 -2.94 24.44
CA GLY A 394 17.19 -4.18 24.54
C GLY A 394 17.52 -4.87 23.20
N ALA A 395 17.05 -4.36 22.06
CA ALA A 395 17.41 -4.92 20.76
C ALA A 395 18.85 -4.54 20.39
N THR A 396 19.56 -5.51 19.83
CA THR A 396 20.97 -5.33 19.41
C THR A 396 21.10 -4.96 17.93
N GLY A 397 20.02 -5.10 17.16
CA GLY A 397 20.02 -4.92 15.70
C GLY A 397 20.34 -6.21 14.93
N HIS A 398 20.38 -7.35 15.63
CA HIS A 398 20.64 -8.68 15.03
C HIS A 398 19.43 -9.61 15.14
N GLU A 399 18.30 -9.12 15.67
CA GLU A 399 17.11 -9.91 15.93
C GLU A 399 16.31 -10.17 14.65
N THR A 400 16.30 -11.42 14.20
CA THR A 400 15.42 -11.86 13.10
C THR A 400 13.96 -11.90 13.49
N ILE A 401 13.70 -12.11 14.79
CA ILE A 401 12.37 -12.21 15.37
C ILE A 401 12.37 -11.39 16.65
N ILE A 402 11.42 -10.45 16.73
CA ILE A 402 11.13 -9.69 17.94
C ILE A 402 9.65 -9.87 18.27
N PHE A 403 9.38 -10.46 19.43
CA PHE A 403 8.06 -10.57 20.03
C PHE A 403 8.01 -9.71 21.29
N ASP A 404 7.43 -8.53 21.13
CA ASP A 404 7.21 -7.52 22.16
C ASP A 404 5.75 -7.60 22.62
N LEU A 405 5.46 -8.62 23.42
CA LEU A 405 4.12 -9.06 23.79
C LEU A 405 3.88 -8.91 25.30
N TYR A 406 2.62 -8.75 25.69
CA TYR A 406 2.22 -8.80 27.09
C TYR A 406 2.02 -10.25 27.57
N PRO A 407 2.23 -10.54 28.88
CA PRO A 407 1.96 -11.86 29.44
C PRO A 407 0.53 -12.35 29.22
N GLY A 408 0.37 -13.60 28.77
CA GLY A 408 -0.93 -14.28 28.66
C GLY A 408 -1.82 -13.81 27.49
N THR A 409 -1.29 -13.02 26.56
CA THR A 409 -2.09 -12.49 25.43
C THR A 409 -1.83 -13.21 24.11
N ALA A 410 -0.80 -14.05 24.05
CA ALA A 410 -0.40 -14.75 22.85
C ALA A 410 -0.42 -16.27 23.02
N THR A 411 -0.99 -16.97 22.03
CA THR A 411 -1.09 -18.42 21.96
C THR A 411 -0.76 -18.93 20.56
N ASN A 412 -0.22 -20.15 20.47
CA ASN A 412 -0.05 -20.88 19.20
C ASN A 412 0.79 -20.16 18.13
N ILE A 413 1.78 -19.35 18.53
CA ILE A 413 2.72 -18.72 17.59
C ILE A 413 3.77 -19.74 17.13
N LYS A 414 3.93 -19.89 15.82
CA LYS A 414 4.85 -20.85 15.19
C LYS A 414 5.78 -20.11 14.22
N ALA A 415 7.08 -20.38 14.31
CA ALA A 415 8.04 -20.01 13.29
C ALA A 415 8.74 -21.26 12.77
N LYS A 416 8.83 -21.40 11.44
CA LYS A 416 9.37 -22.59 10.78
C LYS A 416 10.25 -22.18 9.61
N ASN A 417 11.42 -22.81 9.48
CA ASN A 417 12.35 -22.58 8.37
C ASN A 417 12.71 -21.10 8.20
N ILE A 418 13.23 -20.48 9.25
CA ILE A 418 13.67 -19.08 9.24
C ILE A 418 15.16 -19.04 8.90
N ASN A 419 15.47 -18.80 7.62
CA ASN A 419 16.80 -18.85 7.04
C ASN A 419 17.31 -17.44 6.68
N ILE A 420 17.43 -16.59 7.69
CA ILE A 420 17.88 -15.19 7.54
C ILE A 420 19.30 -15.07 8.07
N ARG A 421 20.19 -14.44 7.28
CA ARG A 421 21.55 -14.08 7.69
C ARG A 421 21.63 -12.57 7.91
N THR A 422 22.48 -12.11 8.82
CA THR A 422 22.76 -10.68 8.90
C THR A 422 23.74 -10.25 7.79
N GLU A 423 23.74 -8.98 7.41
CA GLU A 423 24.65 -8.44 6.39
C GLU A 423 26.10 -8.58 6.83
N THR A 424 26.39 -8.35 8.11
CA THR A 424 27.77 -8.45 8.65
C THR A 424 28.21 -9.88 8.96
N GLY A 425 27.31 -10.86 8.86
CA GLY A 425 27.58 -12.27 9.19
C GLY A 425 27.58 -12.58 10.69
N VAL A 426 27.21 -11.61 11.53
CA VAL A 426 26.91 -11.86 12.95
C VAL A 426 25.77 -12.86 13.07
N LYS A 427 25.81 -13.67 14.14
CA LYS A 427 24.79 -14.70 14.37
C LYS A 427 23.41 -14.03 14.60
N PRO A 428 22.38 -14.38 13.81
CA PRO A 428 21.01 -13.95 14.04
C PRO A 428 20.51 -14.27 15.44
N GLN A 429 19.73 -13.36 16.02
CA GLN A 429 19.13 -13.49 17.36
C GLN A 429 17.61 -13.56 17.29
N VAL A 430 17.01 -13.93 18.42
CA VAL A 430 15.57 -13.89 18.67
C VAL A 430 15.36 -13.16 20.00
N MET A 431 14.53 -12.13 20.00
CA MET A 431 14.04 -11.48 21.20
C MET A 431 12.61 -11.92 21.46
N CYS A 432 12.40 -12.66 22.54
CA CYS A 432 11.07 -13.01 23.02
C CYS A 432 11.15 -13.29 24.52
N ASP A 433 10.20 -12.76 25.30
CA ASP A 433 9.94 -13.23 26.65
C ASP A 433 9.08 -14.51 26.59
N PRO A 434 9.60 -15.69 26.98
CA PRO A 434 8.83 -16.93 26.93
C PRO A 434 7.57 -16.91 27.81
N SER A 435 7.49 -16.03 28.82
CA SER A 435 6.32 -15.89 29.69
C SER A 435 5.09 -15.31 28.97
N THR A 436 5.32 -14.72 27.79
CA THR A 436 4.29 -13.99 27.04
C THR A 436 3.53 -14.84 26.02
N VAL A 437 4.04 -16.05 25.72
CA VAL A 437 3.44 -16.97 24.74
C VAL A 437 3.08 -18.30 25.41
N SER A 438 1.79 -18.61 25.51
CA SER A 438 1.32 -19.86 26.12
C SER A 438 1.07 -20.95 25.07
N SER A 439 1.70 -22.11 25.30
CA SER A 439 1.63 -23.36 24.51
C SER A 439 2.22 -23.37 23.08
N SER A 440 3.18 -24.28 22.87
CA SER A 440 3.79 -24.75 21.61
C SER A 440 4.92 -23.93 20.95
N TYR A 441 5.99 -23.63 21.70
CA TYR A 441 7.31 -23.36 21.11
C TYR A 441 7.88 -24.64 20.47
N SER A 442 7.74 -24.79 19.15
CA SER A 442 8.54 -25.78 18.40
C SER A 442 9.77 -25.06 17.83
N ARG A 443 10.91 -25.23 18.52
CA ARG A 443 12.28 -24.89 18.11
C ARG A 443 12.41 -23.69 17.15
N LEU A 444 12.32 -22.48 17.69
CA LEU A 444 12.56 -21.22 16.97
C LEU A 444 14.02 -21.05 16.49
N LEU A 445 14.95 -21.88 16.96
CA LEU A 445 16.35 -21.95 16.49
C LEU A 445 16.83 -23.40 16.53
N ALA A 446 16.78 -24.11 15.41
CA ALA A 446 17.53 -25.35 15.22
C ALA A 446 18.41 -25.21 13.98
N TYR A 447 19.60 -24.66 14.24
CA TYR A 447 20.87 -24.63 13.47
C TYR A 447 20.81 -24.48 11.95
#